data_AF-A0A2U0AA82-F1
#
_entry.id   AF-A0A2U0AA82-F1
#
_cell.length_a   1.000
_cell.length_b   1.000
_cell.length_c   1.000
_cell.angle_alpha   90.00
_cell.angle_beta   90.00
_cell.angle_gamma   90.00
#
_symmetry.space_group_name_H-M   'P 1'
#
loop_
_entity.id
_entity.type
_entity.pdbx_description
1 polymer ?
#
loop_
_entity_poly.entity_id
_entity_poly.type
_entity_poly.pdbx_seq_one_letter_code
_entity_poly.pdbx_strand_id
1 'polypeptide(L)'
;MNIATQAQSYFNDWMSEKTAPKWLEKLLTKQLPLAVALLLVLLISWRAAELTWSLIPVSEVQQQRQKQGANAMPTAQRQGNANQLDNVAKLHLFGIAGATKTVKKIDTKAPETRLNLTLHGVFVADQAEKGEALIGTSGNVQKYYKVGNAVMSGVTLQAVFEDRVVLLRNGRSEVLRFPKVSKSRPVTNSRVSTNAQRSSSKSGFGPGASTGNKSKNLSKYRDLLRKEPLKIFEYVRFVPVKSREGMKGYRILPQKNRELYNQLGVRPSDLVTSVNGVALSNDQEAMKLIEKLKGVSSVQVEIVRNGKPQTLNFDFN
;
A
#
# COMPACT_ATOMS: atom_id res chain seq x y z
N MET A 1 0.66 -64.07 -58.02
CA MET A 1 0.64 -62.70 -58.56
C MET A 1 0.16 -61.78 -57.45
N ASN A 2 1.04 -60.93 -56.94
CA ASN A 2 0.85 -60.22 -55.66
C ASN A 2 0.21 -58.86 -55.90
N ILE A 3 -0.96 -58.65 -55.30
CA ILE A 3 -1.77 -57.42 -55.37
C ILE A 3 -1.00 -56.22 -54.76
N ALA A 4 -0.07 -56.50 -53.84
CA ALA A 4 0.81 -55.51 -53.23
C ALA A 4 1.74 -54.82 -54.24
N THR A 5 2.19 -55.54 -55.28
CA THR A 5 3.13 -54.97 -56.26
C THR A 5 2.44 -54.00 -57.22
N GLN A 6 1.14 -54.20 -57.47
CA GLN A 6 0.35 -53.35 -58.35
C GLN A 6 -0.07 -52.04 -57.64
N ALA A 7 -0.35 -52.09 -56.34
CA ALA A 7 -0.64 -50.88 -55.55
C ALA A 7 0.59 -49.94 -55.43
N GLN A 8 1.79 -50.52 -55.34
CA GLN A 8 3.03 -49.75 -55.24
C GLN A 8 3.36 -49.00 -56.55
N SER A 9 3.05 -49.57 -57.72
CA SER A 9 3.32 -48.92 -59.01
C SER A 9 2.41 -47.72 -59.26
N TYR A 10 1.13 -47.78 -58.87
CA TYR A 10 0.22 -46.63 -58.98
C TYR A 10 0.61 -45.47 -58.05
N PHE A 11 1.18 -45.79 -56.87
CA PHE A 11 1.62 -44.77 -55.93
C PHE A 11 2.89 -44.05 -56.39
N ASN A 12 3.82 -44.77 -57.03
CA ASN A 12 5.04 -44.15 -57.56
C ASN A 12 4.78 -43.28 -58.79
N ASP A 13 3.83 -43.65 -59.66
CA ASP A 13 3.43 -42.83 -60.82
C ASP A 13 2.77 -41.50 -60.39
N TRP A 14 2.02 -41.51 -59.28
CA TRP A 14 1.37 -40.31 -58.72
C TRP A 14 2.37 -39.26 -58.21
N MET A 15 3.57 -39.66 -57.80
CA MET A 15 4.60 -38.73 -57.31
C MET A 15 5.55 -38.21 -58.41
N SER A 16 5.59 -38.81 -59.59
CA SER A 16 6.55 -38.43 -60.65
C SER A 16 6.06 -37.36 -61.63
N GLU A 17 4.77 -37.02 -61.67
CA GLU A 17 4.27 -35.95 -62.53
C GLU A 17 4.01 -34.65 -61.76
N LYS A 18 4.84 -33.65 -62.06
CA LYS A 18 4.75 -32.27 -61.56
C LYS A 18 3.53 -31.50 -62.09
N THR A 19 2.33 -31.98 -61.80
CA THR A 19 1.13 -31.14 -61.86
C THR A 19 0.14 -31.60 -60.79
N ALA A 20 0.10 -30.90 -59.65
CA ALA A 20 -1.06 -30.98 -58.77
C ALA A 20 -2.30 -30.67 -59.61
N PRO A 21 -3.35 -31.49 -59.57
CA PRO A 21 -4.47 -31.29 -60.46
C PRO A 21 -5.17 -29.97 -60.07
N LYS A 22 -5.52 -29.14 -61.06
CA LYS A 22 -5.98 -27.73 -60.84
C LYS A 22 -7.19 -27.59 -59.89
N TRP A 23 -7.95 -28.66 -59.67
CA TRP A 23 -9.02 -28.69 -58.67
C TRP A 23 -8.49 -28.69 -57.23
N LEU A 24 -7.32 -29.29 -56.99
CA LEU A 24 -6.64 -29.32 -55.70
C LEU A 24 -6.11 -27.94 -55.31
N GLU A 25 -5.54 -27.18 -56.26
CA GLU A 25 -5.08 -25.82 -55.99
C GLU A 25 -6.23 -24.83 -55.73
N LYS A 26 -7.36 -24.99 -56.42
CA LYS A 26 -8.58 -24.22 -56.12
C LYS A 26 -9.14 -24.54 -54.73
N LEU A 27 -9.04 -25.79 -54.28
CA LEU A 27 -9.48 -26.21 -52.95
C LEU A 27 -8.54 -25.68 -51.85
N LEU A 28 -7.22 -25.77 -52.07
CA LEU A 28 -6.18 -25.33 -51.13
C LEU A 28 -6.15 -23.81 -50.94
N THR A 29 -6.41 -23.01 -51.98
CA THR A 29 -6.20 -21.56 -51.92
C THR A 29 -7.40 -20.75 -51.42
N LYS A 30 -8.64 -21.27 -51.52
CA LYS A 30 -9.85 -20.52 -51.14
C LYS A 30 -10.60 -21.05 -49.93
N GLN A 31 -10.79 -22.36 -49.81
CA GLN A 31 -11.64 -22.95 -48.77
C GLN A 31 -10.81 -23.41 -47.55
N LEU A 32 -9.55 -23.78 -47.77
CA LEU A 32 -8.65 -24.25 -46.71
C LEU A 32 -8.32 -23.19 -45.64
N PRO A 33 -7.91 -21.94 -45.98
CA PRO A 33 -7.58 -20.96 -44.94
C PRO A 33 -8.80 -20.55 -44.11
N LEU A 34 -10.00 -20.53 -44.72
CA LEU A 34 -11.26 -20.26 -44.01
C LEU A 34 -11.61 -21.40 -43.07
N ALA A 35 -11.51 -22.66 -43.52
CA ALA A 35 -11.75 -23.82 -42.68
C ALA A 35 -10.75 -23.91 -41.52
N VAL A 36 -9.46 -23.64 -41.77
CA VAL A 36 -8.41 -23.60 -40.74
C VAL A 36 -8.65 -22.46 -39.75
N ALA A 37 -9.05 -21.27 -40.21
CA ALA A 37 -9.37 -20.15 -39.34
C ALA A 37 -10.59 -20.44 -38.45
N LEU A 38 -11.66 -21.03 -39.00
CA LEU A 38 -12.82 -21.45 -38.22
C LEU A 38 -12.46 -22.52 -37.19
N LEU A 39 -11.63 -23.49 -37.57
CA LEU A 39 -11.15 -24.53 -36.66
C LEU A 39 -10.29 -23.93 -35.52
N LEU A 40 -9.42 -22.98 -35.82
CA LEU A 40 -8.60 -22.29 -34.81
C LEU A 40 -9.47 -21.45 -33.85
N VAL A 41 -10.46 -20.71 -34.36
CA VAL A 41 -11.39 -19.93 -33.52
C VAL A 41 -12.19 -20.86 -32.59
N LEU A 42 -12.61 -22.01 -33.09
CA LEU A 42 -13.35 -23.00 -32.31
C LEU A 42 -12.48 -23.61 -31.20
N LEU A 43 -11.22 -23.94 -31.50
CA LEU A 43 -10.26 -24.44 -30.50
C LEU A 43 -9.94 -23.38 -29.43
N ILE A 44 -9.72 -22.12 -29.83
CA ILE A 44 -9.42 -21.04 -28.88
C ILE A 44 -10.62 -20.80 -27.95
N SER A 45 -11.84 -20.78 -28.50
CA SER A 45 -13.07 -20.59 -27.71
C SER A 45 -13.27 -21.70 -26.69
N TRP A 46 -13.00 -22.95 -27.07
CA TRP A 46 -13.08 -24.08 -26.14
C TRP A 46 -12.04 -23.97 -25.01
N ARG A 47 -10.78 -23.64 -25.33
CA ARG A 47 -9.74 -23.45 -24.31
C ARG A 47 -10.03 -22.30 -23.35
N ALA A 48 -10.60 -21.21 -23.86
CA ALA A 48 -11.01 -20.08 -23.03
C ALA A 48 -12.16 -20.46 -22.07
N ALA A 49 -13.09 -21.31 -22.50
CA ALA A 49 -14.19 -21.79 -21.66
C ALA A 49 -13.69 -22.62 -20.47
N GLU A 50 -12.74 -23.54 -20.69
CA GLU A 50 -12.12 -24.33 -19.60
C GLU A 50 -11.38 -23.44 -18.60
N LEU A 51 -10.62 -22.45 -19.09
CA LEU A 51 -9.89 -21.51 -18.22
C LEU A 51 -10.85 -20.66 -17.38
N THR A 52 -11.96 -20.24 -17.98
CA THR A 52 -13.01 -19.47 -17.31
C THR A 52 -13.67 -20.30 -16.21
N TRP A 53 -13.96 -21.58 -16.49
CA TRP A 53 -14.59 -22.46 -15.50
C TRP A 53 -13.66 -22.81 -14.32
N SER A 54 -12.34 -22.77 -14.52
CA SER A 54 -11.35 -22.96 -13.43
C SER A 54 -11.25 -21.78 -12.46
N LEU A 55 -11.71 -20.59 -12.83
CA LEU A 55 -11.64 -19.37 -12.00
C LEU A 55 -12.88 -19.19 -11.11
N ILE A 56 -13.92 -20.00 -11.31
CA ILE A 56 -15.18 -19.93 -10.57
C ILE A 56 -15.24 -21.11 -9.59
N PRO A 57 -15.03 -20.91 -8.28
CA PRO A 57 -15.17 -21.98 -7.29
C PRO A 57 -16.64 -22.37 -7.15
N VAL A 58 -17.04 -23.50 -7.74
CA VAL A 58 -18.35 -24.10 -7.49
C VAL A 58 -18.27 -24.84 -6.15
N SER A 59 -19.03 -24.37 -5.17
CA SER A 59 -19.21 -25.09 -3.91
C SER A 59 -20.03 -26.36 -4.20
N GLU A 60 -19.40 -27.52 -4.18
CA GLU A 60 -20.07 -28.81 -4.30
C GLU A 60 -20.96 -29.05 -3.07
N VAL A 61 -22.22 -28.66 -3.17
CA VAL A 61 -23.27 -29.16 -2.29
C VAL A 61 -23.60 -30.57 -2.76
N GLN A 62 -22.83 -31.57 -2.33
CA GLN A 62 -23.22 -32.97 -2.45
C GLN A 62 -24.42 -33.23 -1.55
N GLN A 63 -25.60 -33.09 -2.14
CA GLN A 63 -26.83 -33.70 -1.65
C GLN A 63 -26.76 -35.20 -1.87
N GLN A 64 -26.64 -35.98 -0.80
CA GLN A 64 -27.10 -37.36 -0.81
C GLN A 64 -28.37 -37.47 0.03
N ARG A 65 -29.49 -37.37 -0.69
CA ARG A 65 -30.84 -37.63 -0.20
C ARG A 65 -31.07 -39.15 -0.28
N GLN A 66 -31.21 -39.82 0.86
CA GLN A 66 -31.92 -41.10 0.95
C GLN A 66 -32.92 -41.07 2.12
N LYS A 67 -34.02 -41.79 1.91
CA LYS A 67 -35.38 -41.53 2.38
C LYS A 67 -35.64 -41.99 3.82
N GLN A 68 -36.63 -41.35 4.45
CA GLN A 68 -37.15 -41.54 5.80
C GLN A 68 -37.80 -42.91 6.05
N GLY A 69 -37.76 -43.37 7.31
CA GLY A 69 -38.64 -44.39 7.89
C GLY A 69 -38.38 -44.55 9.39
N ALA A 70 -39.41 -44.36 10.21
CA ALA A 70 -39.36 -44.05 11.64
C ALA A 70 -38.98 -45.20 12.61
N ASN A 71 -38.37 -44.80 13.73
CA ASN A 71 -38.34 -45.37 15.08
C ASN A 71 -38.49 -46.88 15.28
N ALA A 72 -37.38 -47.56 15.61
CA ALA A 72 -37.24 -48.44 16.77
C ALA A 72 -35.75 -48.76 16.96
N MET A 73 -35.25 -48.69 18.20
CA MET A 73 -33.87 -49.08 18.51
C MET A 73 -33.66 -50.56 18.18
N PRO A 74 -32.48 -50.91 17.64
CA PRO A 74 -31.67 -51.83 18.40
C PRO A 74 -30.21 -51.36 18.49
N THR A 75 -29.64 -51.66 19.64
CA THR A 75 -28.24 -51.84 19.97
C THR A 75 -27.29 -51.75 18.76
N ALA A 76 -26.64 -50.61 18.60
CA ALA A 76 -25.46 -50.47 17.76
C ALA A 76 -24.37 -49.81 18.61
N GLN A 77 -23.36 -50.62 18.91
CA GLN A 77 -22.05 -50.24 19.38
C GLN A 77 -21.67 -48.85 18.86
N ARG A 78 -21.67 -47.84 19.73
CA ARG A 78 -21.15 -46.50 19.42
C ARG A 78 -19.62 -46.56 19.43
N GLN A 79 -19.08 -47.36 18.53
CA GLN A 79 -17.66 -47.51 18.26
C GLN A 79 -17.50 -47.13 16.79
N GLY A 80 -17.48 -45.82 16.53
CA GLY A 80 -17.39 -45.30 15.16
C GLY A 80 -17.39 -43.77 15.10
N ASN A 81 -18.20 -43.11 15.92
CA ASN A 81 -18.38 -41.65 15.78
C ASN A 81 -17.68 -40.80 16.85
N ALA A 82 -17.20 -41.40 17.96
CA ALA A 82 -16.33 -40.68 18.90
C ALA A 82 -15.02 -40.28 18.19
N ASN A 83 -14.43 -41.20 17.44
CA ASN A 83 -13.24 -40.93 16.65
C ASN A 83 -13.46 -39.86 15.58
N GLN A 84 -14.66 -39.75 14.99
CA GLN A 84 -14.92 -38.77 13.95
C GLN A 84 -15.06 -37.35 14.51
N LEU A 85 -15.73 -37.17 15.66
CA LEU A 85 -15.75 -35.88 16.36
C LEU A 85 -14.37 -35.53 16.93
N ASP A 86 -13.63 -36.51 17.46
CA ASP A 86 -12.25 -36.32 17.93
C ASP A 86 -11.31 -35.96 16.77
N ASN A 87 -11.50 -36.54 15.59
CA ASN A 87 -10.73 -36.21 14.40
C ASN A 87 -11.03 -34.79 13.92
N VAL A 88 -12.29 -34.35 13.96
CA VAL A 88 -12.68 -32.97 13.63
C VAL A 88 -12.16 -31.98 14.69
N ALA A 89 -12.21 -32.34 15.97
CA ALA A 89 -11.67 -31.52 17.06
C ALA A 89 -10.14 -31.38 17.00
N LYS A 90 -9.43 -32.43 16.56
CA LYS A 90 -7.97 -32.43 16.30
C LYS A 90 -7.55 -31.54 15.12
N LEU A 91 -8.48 -31.15 14.23
CA LEU A 91 -8.15 -30.24 13.13
C LEU A 91 -7.89 -28.81 13.60
N HIS A 92 -8.25 -28.46 14.86
CA HIS A 92 -8.01 -27.15 15.44
C HIS A 92 -8.41 -25.98 14.52
N LEU A 93 -9.55 -26.13 13.83
CA LEU A 93 -10.07 -25.20 12.80
C LEU A 93 -10.25 -23.75 13.32
N PHE A 94 -10.36 -23.59 14.64
CA PHE A 94 -10.53 -22.30 15.32
C PHE A 94 -9.34 -21.95 16.24
N GLY A 95 -8.23 -22.68 16.10
CA GLY A 95 -7.09 -22.59 16.99
C GLY A 95 -7.24 -23.43 18.27
N ILE A 96 -6.14 -23.58 19.00
CA ILE A 96 -6.10 -24.28 20.29
C ILE A 96 -6.07 -23.21 21.38
N ALA A 97 -7.16 -23.10 22.15
CA ALA A 97 -7.17 -22.25 23.34
C ALA A 97 -6.12 -22.79 24.33
N GLY A 98 -5.03 -22.03 24.53
CA GLY A 98 -3.93 -22.41 25.42
C GLY A 98 -2.76 -23.18 24.78
N ALA A 99 -2.69 -23.34 23.45
CA ALA A 99 -1.45 -23.80 22.82
C ALA A 99 -0.38 -22.71 22.90
N THR A 100 0.31 -22.64 24.03
CA THR A 100 1.60 -22.00 24.13
C THR A 100 2.56 -22.79 23.24
N LYS A 101 2.69 -22.38 21.97
CA LYS A 101 3.96 -22.58 21.28
C LYS A 101 5.02 -22.05 22.23
N THR A 102 6.01 -22.87 22.55
CA THR A 102 7.09 -22.53 23.46
C THR A 102 7.81 -21.32 22.90
N VAL A 103 7.33 -20.14 23.30
CA VAL A 103 7.90 -18.85 22.94
C VAL A 103 9.28 -18.86 23.56
N LYS A 104 10.30 -18.86 22.71
CA LYS A 104 11.66 -18.50 23.11
C LYS A 104 11.54 -17.12 23.71
N LYS A 105 11.52 -17.04 25.04
CA LYS A 105 11.25 -15.86 25.88
C LYS A 105 11.77 -14.61 25.17
N ILE A 106 10.87 -13.85 24.55
CA ILE A 106 11.22 -12.59 23.90
C ILE A 106 11.64 -11.69 25.06
N ASP A 107 12.94 -11.39 25.12
CA ASP A 107 13.47 -10.54 26.17
C ASP A 107 12.99 -9.11 25.94
N THR A 108 11.87 -8.78 26.59
CA THR A 108 11.26 -7.44 26.57
C THR A 108 12.10 -6.40 27.30
N LYS A 109 13.19 -6.81 27.98
CA LYS A 109 14.19 -5.93 28.59
C LYS A 109 15.49 -5.84 27.77
N ALA A 110 15.42 -6.11 26.46
CA ALA A 110 16.54 -5.86 25.55
C ALA A 110 16.93 -4.35 25.51
N PRO A 111 18.23 -4.03 25.37
CA PRO A 111 18.70 -2.65 25.23
C PRO A 111 18.22 -2.02 23.92
N GLU A 112 18.13 -0.69 23.89
CA GLU A 112 17.83 0.06 22.65
C GLU A 112 18.91 -0.20 21.59
N THR A 113 18.48 -0.38 20.34
CA THR A 113 19.38 -0.58 19.21
C THR A 113 20.19 0.68 18.94
N ARG A 114 21.45 0.50 18.57
CA ARG A 114 22.34 1.58 18.11
C ARG A 114 22.45 1.63 16.59
N LEU A 115 21.71 0.76 15.88
CA LEU A 115 21.68 0.75 14.44
C LEU A 115 21.03 2.04 13.92
N ASN A 116 21.50 2.53 12.77
CA ASN A 116 20.93 3.68 12.09
C ASN A 116 19.64 3.28 11.34
N LEU A 117 18.63 2.88 12.10
CA LEU A 117 17.30 2.47 11.65
C LEU A 117 16.25 3.42 12.20
N THR A 118 15.17 3.62 11.45
CA THR A 118 14.03 4.43 11.88
C THR A 118 12.76 3.61 11.78
N LEU A 119 12.04 3.45 12.89
CA LEU A 119 10.72 2.81 12.89
C LEU A 119 9.65 3.82 12.41
N HIS A 120 8.96 3.48 11.32
CA HIS A 120 7.93 4.33 10.72
C HIS A 120 6.50 3.84 11.01
N GLY A 121 6.31 2.54 11.18
CA GLY A 121 5.01 1.96 11.47
C GLY A 121 5.12 0.52 11.94
N VAL A 122 4.08 0.07 12.65
CA VAL A 122 3.90 -1.30 13.13
C VAL A 122 2.48 -1.75 12.81
N PHE A 123 2.34 -3.01 12.40
CA PHE A 123 1.07 -3.71 12.24
C PHE A 123 1.11 -4.87 13.23
N VAL A 124 0.40 -4.69 14.34
CA VAL A 124 0.38 -5.67 15.44
C VAL A 124 -0.66 -6.74 15.10
N ALA A 125 -0.26 -8.00 15.22
CA ALA A 125 -1.16 -9.15 15.19
C ALA A 125 -1.42 -9.62 16.63
N ASP A 126 -2.43 -10.48 16.83
CA ASP A 126 -2.76 -11.07 18.15
C ASP A 126 -1.55 -11.71 18.84
N GLN A 127 -0.58 -12.16 18.05
CA GLN A 127 0.72 -12.64 18.51
C GLN A 127 1.81 -11.71 17.98
N ALA A 128 2.65 -11.16 18.86
CA ALA A 128 3.75 -10.24 18.50
C ALA A 128 4.73 -10.84 17.46
N GLU A 129 4.80 -12.17 17.38
CA GLU A 129 5.62 -12.95 16.43
C GLU A 129 5.02 -13.02 15.02
N LYS A 130 3.78 -12.55 14.84
CA LYS A 130 3.09 -12.47 13.55
C LYS A 130 2.92 -11.04 13.05
N GLY A 131 3.43 -10.06 13.79
CA GLY A 131 3.33 -8.66 13.41
C GLY A 131 4.28 -8.28 12.27
N GLU A 132 4.11 -7.06 11.79
CA GLU A 132 4.80 -6.54 10.62
C GLU A 132 5.24 -5.09 10.88
N ALA A 133 6.32 -4.64 10.25
CA ALA A 133 6.88 -3.32 10.53
C ALA A 133 7.37 -2.62 9.27
N LEU A 134 7.22 -1.29 9.26
CA LEU A 134 7.80 -0.40 8.28
C LEU A 134 9.07 0.22 8.87
N ILE A 135 10.23 -0.21 8.37
CA ILE A 135 11.54 0.20 8.90
C ILE A 135 12.31 0.92 7.79
N GLY A 136 12.85 2.09 8.14
CA GLY A 136 13.74 2.86 7.28
C GLY A 136 15.19 2.52 7.58
N THR A 137 15.97 2.22 6.53
CA THR A 137 17.42 2.06 6.61
C THR A 137 18.13 3.35 6.19
N SER A 138 19.44 3.45 6.44
CA SER A 138 20.28 4.61 6.10
C SER A 138 20.02 5.08 4.66
N GLY A 139 19.48 6.30 4.50
CA GLY A 139 19.13 6.87 3.19
C GLY A 139 17.63 7.08 2.94
N ASN A 140 16.76 6.99 3.95
CA ASN A 140 15.30 7.22 3.85
C ASN A 140 14.54 6.19 2.99
N VAL A 141 15.14 5.05 2.67
CA VAL A 141 14.42 3.97 1.98
C VAL A 141 13.62 3.19 3.03
N GLN A 142 12.30 3.39 3.01
CA GLN A 142 11.38 2.69 3.88
C GLN A 142 11.00 1.35 3.22
N LYS A 143 11.16 0.26 3.97
CA LYS A 143 10.76 -1.07 3.52
C LYS A 143 9.89 -1.73 4.56
N TYR A 144 9.02 -2.59 4.05
CA TYR A 144 8.11 -3.38 4.85
C TYR A 144 8.74 -4.74 5.16
N TYR A 145 8.61 -5.18 6.41
CA TYR A 145 9.21 -6.41 6.93
C TYR A 145 8.20 -7.18 7.77
N LYS A 146 8.12 -8.49 7.54
CA LYS A 146 7.41 -9.43 8.42
C LYS A 146 8.37 -9.97 9.48
N VAL A 147 7.85 -10.39 10.63
CA VAL A 147 8.67 -11.12 11.62
C VAL A 147 9.33 -12.33 10.95
N GLY A 148 10.62 -12.52 11.24
CA GLY A 148 11.49 -13.49 10.59
C GLY A 148 12.33 -12.91 9.44
N ASN A 149 11.91 -11.79 8.83
CA ASN A 149 12.64 -11.21 7.71
C ASN A 149 13.96 -10.54 8.16
N ALA A 150 14.96 -10.59 7.28
CA ALA A 150 16.18 -9.82 7.44
C ALA A 150 15.94 -8.33 7.13
N VAL A 151 16.27 -7.46 8.09
CA VAL A 151 16.18 -5.99 7.95
C VAL A 151 17.46 -5.44 7.31
N MET A 152 18.61 -5.98 7.72
CA MET A 152 19.95 -5.71 7.21
C MET A 152 20.82 -6.96 7.41
N SER A 153 22.00 -7.00 6.81
CA SER A 153 22.98 -8.07 7.06
C SER A 153 23.17 -8.31 8.57
N GLY A 154 22.90 -9.55 9.02
CA GLY A 154 23.02 -9.97 10.42
C GLY A 154 21.92 -9.46 11.37
N VAL A 155 20.87 -8.80 10.87
CA VAL A 155 19.77 -8.25 11.69
C VAL A 155 18.42 -8.74 11.16
N THR A 156 17.64 -9.42 12.01
CA THR A 156 16.30 -9.90 11.66
C THR A 156 15.23 -9.30 12.57
N LEU A 157 14.00 -9.17 12.05
CA LEU A 157 12.86 -8.74 12.84
C LEU A 157 12.33 -9.91 13.68
N GLN A 158 12.37 -9.80 15.01
CA GLN A 158 12.03 -10.90 15.92
C GLN A 158 10.60 -10.80 16.45
N ALA A 159 10.14 -9.60 16.77
CA ALA A 159 8.78 -9.37 17.27
C ALA A 159 8.34 -7.91 17.04
N VAL A 160 7.04 -7.69 16.95
CA VAL A 160 6.44 -6.37 16.74
C VAL A 160 5.44 -6.09 17.87
N PHE A 161 5.58 -4.91 18.48
CA PHE A 161 4.70 -4.41 19.52
C PHE A 161 4.15 -3.03 19.12
N GLU A 162 3.15 -2.55 19.84
CA GLU A 162 2.47 -1.28 19.54
C GLU A 162 3.42 -0.07 19.54
N ASP A 163 4.43 -0.05 20.41
CA ASP A 163 5.33 1.11 20.62
C ASP A 163 6.77 0.88 20.12
N ARG A 164 7.09 -0.33 19.66
CA ARG A 164 8.46 -0.75 19.32
C ARG A 164 8.50 -2.03 18.49
N VAL A 165 9.68 -2.32 17.93
CA VAL A 165 10.00 -3.63 17.38
C VAL A 165 11.24 -4.21 18.06
N VAL A 166 11.30 -5.53 18.16
CA VAL A 166 12.48 -6.26 18.65
C VAL A 166 13.23 -6.82 17.45
N LEU A 167 14.50 -6.46 17.35
CA LEU A 167 15.43 -6.92 16.34
C LEU A 167 16.37 -7.94 16.96
N LEU A 168 16.75 -8.96 16.20
CA LEU A 168 17.77 -9.92 16.58
C LEU A 168 19.04 -9.64 15.78
N ARG A 169 20.12 -9.29 16.47
CA ARG A 169 21.44 -9.05 15.87
C ARG A 169 22.46 -9.99 16.49
N ASN A 170 23.07 -10.85 15.67
CA ASN A 170 24.09 -11.82 16.12
C ASN A 170 23.66 -12.61 17.37
N GLY A 171 22.39 -13.02 17.45
CA GLY A 171 21.85 -13.77 18.59
C GLY A 171 21.44 -12.93 19.81
N ARG A 172 21.62 -11.60 19.80
CA ARG A 172 21.16 -10.68 20.86
C ARG A 172 19.95 -9.88 20.42
N SER A 173 18.94 -9.78 21.28
CA SER A 173 17.77 -8.94 21.05
C SER A 173 18.11 -7.47 21.32
N GLU A 174 17.63 -6.58 20.46
CA GLU A 174 17.73 -5.12 20.58
C GLU A 174 16.36 -4.49 20.28
N VAL A 175 16.03 -3.38 20.93
CA VAL A 175 14.74 -2.69 20.75
C VAL A 175 14.91 -1.50 19.82
N LEU A 176 14.08 -1.40 18.78
CA LEU A 176 13.93 -0.19 17.97
C LEU A 176 12.58 0.46 18.27
N ARG A 177 12.61 1.66 18.86
CA ARG A 177 11.41 2.47 19.13
C ARG A 177 11.10 3.47 18.04
N PHE A 178 9.88 3.99 18.09
CA PHE A 178 9.54 5.19 17.35
C PHE A 178 10.46 6.37 17.72
N PRO A 179 10.86 7.20 16.74
CA PRO A 179 11.66 8.39 16.99
C PRO A 179 10.97 9.32 17.99
N LYS A 180 11.64 9.60 19.11
CA LYS A 180 11.20 10.62 20.05
C LYS A 180 11.41 11.99 19.40
N VAL A 181 10.36 12.80 19.35
CA VAL A 181 10.47 14.21 18.98
C VAL A 181 11.26 14.92 20.07
N SER A 182 12.56 15.14 19.85
CA SER A 182 13.35 16.01 20.69
C SER A 182 12.81 17.43 20.51
N LYS A 183 12.08 17.92 21.52
CA LYS A 183 11.85 19.36 21.67
C LYS A 183 13.23 20.00 21.77
N SER A 184 13.61 20.77 20.75
CA SER A 184 14.87 21.51 20.74
C SER A 184 14.93 22.33 22.03
N ARG A 185 15.90 22.03 22.91
CA ARG A 185 16.12 22.81 24.13
C ARG A 185 16.53 24.20 23.67
N PRO A 186 15.80 25.27 24.05
CA PRO A 186 16.22 26.61 23.70
C PRO A 186 17.58 26.87 24.34
N VAL A 187 18.56 27.17 23.49
CA VAL A 187 19.83 27.75 23.91
C VAL A 187 19.47 29.02 24.69
N THR A 188 19.78 29.03 25.98
CA THR A 188 19.50 30.15 26.87
C THR A 188 20.49 31.25 26.50
N ASN A 189 20.09 32.14 25.60
CA ASN A 189 20.78 33.41 25.43
C ASN A 189 20.53 34.24 26.69
N SER A 190 21.61 34.63 27.35
CA SER A 190 21.65 35.51 28.51
C SER A 190 20.80 36.75 28.27
N ARG A 191 19.91 36.99 29.24
CA ARG A 191 18.96 38.09 29.29
C ARG A 191 19.71 39.40 29.49
N VAL A 192 19.52 40.36 28.58
CA VAL A 192 19.58 41.78 28.94
C VAL A 192 18.14 42.20 29.27
N SER A 193 17.95 42.58 30.52
CA SER A 193 16.68 42.99 31.08
C SER A 193 16.40 44.44 30.70
N THR A 194 15.25 44.72 30.09
CA THR A 194 14.51 45.96 30.35
C THR A 194 13.02 45.69 30.40
N ASN A 195 12.42 46.44 31.31
CA ASN A 195 11.18 46.22 32.02
C ASN A 195 10.05 47.07 31.39
N ALA A 196 8.91 46.47 31.05
CA ALA A 196 7.60 47.13 30.87
C ALA A 196 6.53 46.03 30.68
N GLN A 197 5.92 45.55 31.75
CA GLN A 197 4.68 46.06 32.37
C GLN A 197 3.40 45.78 31.55
N ARG A 198 2.78 44.66 31.95
CA ARG A 198 1.34 44.40 32.20
C ARG A 198 0.29 44.93 31.23
N SER A 199 -0.48 43.99 30.69
CA SER A 199 -1.95 44.00 30.81
C SER A 199 -2.51 42.58 30.66
N SER A 200 -3.61 42.37 31.37
CA SER A 200 -4.23 41.09 31.74
C SER A 200 -5.47 40.79 30.91
N SER A 201 -5.71 39.52 30.53
CA SER A 201 -7.06 38.93 30.50
C SER A 201 -7.05 37.41 30.30
N LYS A 202 -7.47 36.72 31.37
CA LYS A 202 -8.45 35.61 31.48
C LYS A 202 -8.80 34.72 30.25
N SER A 203 -8.85 33.41 30.54
CA SER A 203 -9.45 32.25 29.83
C SER A 203 -8.64 31.60 28.70
N GLY A 204 -8.54 30.28 28.54
CA GLY A 204 -9.25 29.17 29.18
C GLY A 204 -8.45 27.86 29.21
N PHE A 205 -8.91 26.93 30.02
CA PHE A 205 -8.34 25.60 30.25
C PHE A 205 -9.03 24.60 29.30
N GLY A 206 -8.27 23.98 28.37
CA GLY A 206 -8.74 22.97 27.42
C GLY A 206 -7.61 22.46 26.49
N PRO A 207 -7.57 21.16 26.13
CA PRO A 207 -6.38 20.50 25.60
C PRO A 207 -6.25 20.69 24.08
N GLY A 208 -5.38 21.62 23.68
CA GLY A 208 -5.00 21.83 22.29
C GLY A 208 -3.79 22.74 22.26
N ALA A 209 -2.61 22.14 22.34
CA ALA A 209 -1.35 22.86 22.32
C ALA A 209 -1.29 23.78 21.09
N SER A 210 -1.37 25.09 21.34
CA SER A 210 -0.84 26.11 20.45
C SER A 210 0.64 25.83 20.29
N THR A 211 0.95 24.94 19.34
CA THR A 211 2.28 24.85 18.77
C THR A 211 2.57 26.27 18.29
N GLY A 212 3.58 26.90 18.88
CA GLY A 212 4.12 28.15 18.40
C GLY A 212 4.65 27.95 16.98
N ASN A 213 3.73 27.89 16.04
CA ASN A 213 3.99 28.02 14.62
C ASN A 213 4.42 29.46 14.45
N LYS A 214 5.72 29.69 14.55
CA LYS A 214 6.31 30.94 14.06
C LYS A 214 5.84 31.09 12.61
N SER A 215 4.94 32.03 12.40
CA SER A 215 4.47 32.36 11.06
C SER A 215 5.67 32.78 10.25
N LYS A 216 5.77 32.27 9.03
CA LYS A 216 6.82 32.70 8.12
C LYS A 216 6.36 33.98 7.46
N ASN A 217 7.14 35.04 7.62
CA ASN A 217 6.86 36.31 6.96
C ASN A 217 7.19 36.19 5.47
N LEU A 218 6.18 36.43 4.63
CA LEU A 218 6.21 36.40 3.18
C LEU A 218 5.66 37.72 2.61
N SER A 219 5.83 38.84 3.33
CA SER A 219 5.37 40.18 2.93
C SER A 219 5.76 40.56 1.50
N LYS A 220 6.95 40.15 1.04
CA LYS A 220 7.43 40.32 -0.36
C LYS A 220 6.48 39.75 -1.41
N TYR A 221 5.72 38.70 -1.09
CA TYR A 221 4.81 38.01 -2.01
C TYR A 221 3.34 38.42 -1.83
N ARG A 222 3.05 39.40 -0.96
CA ARG A 222 1.70 39.91 -0.74
C ARG A 222 1.07 40.45 -2.02
N ASP A 223 1.82 41.30 -2.73
CA ASP A 223 1.34 41.91 -3.97
C ASP A 223 1.11 40.87 -5.07
N LEU A 224 1.95 39.82 -5.11
CA LEU A 224 1.75 38.68 -6.01
C LEU A 224 0.43 37.97 -5.72
N LEU A 225 0.15 37.61 -4.47
CA LEU A 225 -1.12 36.94 -4.12
C LEU A 225 -2.36 37.83 -4.34
N ARG A 226 -2.22 39.14 -4.15
CA ARG A 226 -3.35 40.08 -4.29
C ARG A 226 -3.66 40.43 -5.74
N LYS A 227 -2.65 40.74 -6.55
CA LYS A 227 -2.82 41.24 -7.92
C LYS A 227 -2.81 40.11 -8.95
N GLU A 228 -1.94 39.12 -8.76
CA GLU A 228 -1.64 38.11 -9.77
C GLU A 228 -1.43 36.72 -9.14
N PRO A 229 -2.44 36.15 -8.46
CA PRO A 229 -2.27 34.92 -7.68
C PRO A 229 -1.82 33.72 -8.53
N LEU A 230 -2.11 33.71 -9.83
CA LEU A 230 -1.65 32.67 -10.76
C LEU A 230 -0.14 32.70 -11.02
N LYS A 231 0.55 33.83 -10.79
CA LYS A 231 2.02 33.88 -10.91
C LYS A 231 2.74 33.01 -9.88
N ILE A 232 2.03 32.53 -8.85
CA ILE A 232 2.57 31.56 -7.89
C ILE A 232 3.13 30.30 -8.60
N PHE A 233 2.54 29.91 -9.73
CA PHE A 233 2.95 28.74 -10.51
C PHE A 233 4.34 28.90 -11.18
N GLU A 234 4.86 30.12 -11.29
CA GLU A 234 6.22 30.39 -11.78
C GLU A 234 7.29 30.06 -10.73
N TYR A 235 6.92 30.13 -9.44
CA TYR A 235 7.83 29.92 -8.31
C TYR A 235 7.74 28.49 -7.75
N VAL A 236 6.57 27.88 -7.83
CA VAL A 236 6.31 26.53 -7.32
C VAL A 236 5.42 25.75 -8.26
N ARG A 237 5.71 24.45 -8.40
CA ARG A 237 4.89 23.53 -9.18
C ARG A 237 4.01 22.73 -8.23
N PHE A 238 2.70 22.73 -8.49
CA PHE A 238 1.74 21.88 -7.79
C PHE A 238 1.48 20.63 -8.63
N VAL A 239 1.68 19.46 -8.05
CA VAL A 239 1.47 18.17 -8.71
C VAL A 239 0.35 17.41 -7.99
N PRO A 240 -0.77 17.08 -8.64
CA PRO A 240 -1.86 16.36 -8.00
C PRO A 240 -1.42 14.95 -7.63
N VAL A 241 -1.83 14.50 -6.44
CA VAL A 241 -1.62 13.13 -5.96
C VAL A 241 -2.97 12.43 -5.81
N LYS A 242 -3.16 11.35 -6.55
CA LYS A 242 -4.39 10.54 -6.54
C LYS A 242 -4.13 9.18 -5.86
N SER A 243 -5.20 8.58 -5.34
CA SER A 243 -5.27 7.24 -4.76
C SER A 243 -6.48 6.49 -5.32
N ARG A 244 -6.69 5.24 -4.91
CA ARG A 244 -7.84 4.42 -5.34
C ARG A 244 -9.19 5.05 -4.95
N GLU A 245 -9.21 5.81 -3.87
CA GLU A 245 -10.39 6.48 -3.32
C GLU A 245 -10.61 7.91 -3.86
N GLY A 246 -9.72 8.40 -4.74
CA GLY A 246 -9.81 9.75 -5.31
C GLY A 246 -8.55 10.61 -5.08
N MET A 247 -8.69 11.93 -5.21
CA MET A 247 -7.58 12.86 -5.06
C MET A 247 -7.27 13.12 -3.58
N LYS A 248 -5.98 12.99 -3.21
CA LYS A 248 -5.49 13.17 -1.83
C LYS A 248 -4.95 14.56 -1.54
N GLY A 249 -4.63 15.34 -2.57
CA GLY A 249 -4.01 16.67 -2.42
C GLY A 249 -2.96 16.97 -3.48
N TYR A 250 -2.09 17.95 -3.20
CA TYR A 250 -1.05 18.40 -4.12
C TYR A 250 0.33 18.38 -3.48
N ARG A 251 1.33 17.87 -4.20
CA ARG A 251 2.75 18.04 -3.85
C ARG A 251 3.27 19.37 -4.36
N ILE A 252 4.09 20.03 -3.54
CA ILE A 252 4.77 21.28 -3.93
C ILE A 252 6.22 20.94 -4.30
N LEU A 253 6.58 21.25 -5.54
CA LEU A 253 7.94 21.08 -6.07
C LEU A 253 8.55 22.44 -6.42
N PRO A 254 9.89 22.60 -6.29
CA PRO A 254 10.56 23.83 -6.70
C PRO A 254 10.51 24.04 -8.21
N GLN A 255 10.44 25.31 -8.65
CA GLN A 255 10.65 25.72 -10.04
C GLN A 255 12.04 26.35 -10.24
N LYS A 256 12.25 27.00 -11.39
CA LYS A 256 13.50 27.72 -11.72
C LYS A 256 13.88 28.73 -10.61
N ASN A 257 12.92 29.54 -10.14
CA ASN A 257 13.14 30.42 -9.00
C ASN A 257 12.78 29.72 -7.69
N ARG A 258 13.79 29.35 -6.90
CA ARG A 258 13.62 28.60 -5.65
C ARG A 258 13.41 29.46 -4.40
N GLU A 259 13.45 30.79 -4.53
CA GLU A 259 13.42 31.69 -3.36
C GLU A 259 12.17 31.47 -2.50
N LEU A 260 10.99 31.54 -3.12
CA LEU A 260 9.72 31.31 -2.44
C LEU A 260 9.62 29.90 -1.86
N TYR A 261 10.00 28.88 -2.64
CA TYR A 261 9.97 27.49 -2.20
C TYR A 261 10.78 27.27 -0.91
N ASN A 262 11.98 27.85 -0.85
CA ASN A 262 12.85 27.77 0.32
C ASN A 262 12.26 28.50 1.53
N GLN A 263 11.66 29.67 1.32
CA GLN A 263 11.02 30.44 2.39
C GLN A 263 9.78 29.73 2.94
N LEU A 264 8.96 29.11 2.08
CA LEU A 264 7.83 28.27 2.51
C LEU A 264 8.29 27.14 3.44
N GLY A 265 9.53 26.67 3.29
CA GLY A 265 10.12 25.52 4.00
C GLY A 265 9.24 24.28 3.98
N VAL A 266 8.56 24.13 2.84
CA VAL A 266 8.01 22.88 2.36
C VAL A 266 9.15 21.99 1.86
N ARG A 267 8.90 20.70 1.78
CA ARG A 267 9.84 19.68 1.29
C ARG A 267 9.23 18.95 0.10
N PRO A 268 10.03 18.35 -0.78
CA PRO A 268 9.50 17.66 -1.96
C PRO A 268 8.56 16.49 -1.65
N SER A 269 8.63 15.94 -0.43
CA SER A 269 7.75 14.87 0.05
C SER A 269 6.47 15.36 0.73
N ASP A 270 6.26 16.67 0.85
CA ASP A 270 5.08 17.23 1.49
C ASP A 270 3.86 17.11 0.57
N LEU A 271 2.77 16.61 1.13
CA LEU A 271 1.47 16.57 0.48
C LEU A 271 0.54 17.59 1.13
N VAL A 272 0.15 18.64 0.41
CA VAL A 272 -0.85 19.60 0.88
C VAL A 272 -2.23 19.01 0.79
N THR A 273 -2.92 18.95 1.93
CA THR A 273 -4.28 18.38 2.04
C THR A 273 -5.34 19.45 2.19
N SER A 274 -5.02 20.59 2.82
CA SER A 274 -5.94 21.73 2.94
C SER A 274 -5.22 23.07 3.02
N VAL A 275 -5.93 24.13 2.66
CA VAL A 275 -5.47 25.52 2.80
C VAL A 275 -6.62 26.37 3.32
N ASN A 276 -6.42 27.08 4.43
CA ASN A 276 -7.44 27.86 5.12
C ASN A 276 -8.75 27.07 5.36
N GLY A 277 -8.63 25.78 5.71
CA GLY A 277 -9.76 24.87 5.91
C GLY A 277 -10.45 24.38 4.63
N VAL A 278 -10.03 24.82 3.45
CA VAL A 278 -10.51 24.28 2.16
C VAL A 278 -9.72 23.03 1.84
N ALA A 279 -10.40 21.88 1.78
CA ALA A 279 -9.79 20.62 1.36
C ALA A 279 -9.36 20.69 -0.11
N LEU A 280 -8.24 20.04 -0.43
CA LEU A 280 -7.73 19.96 -1.79
C LEU A 280 -7.97 18.56 -2.39
N SER A 281 -9.18 18.05 -2.17
CA SER A 281 -9.64 16.73 -2.62
C SER A 281 -10.22 16.72 -4.04
N ASN A 282 -10.35 17.88 -4.69
CA ASN A 282 -10.74 17.99 -6.10
C ASN A 282 -10.20 19.29 -6.74
N ASP A 283 -10.08 19.28 -8.08
CA ASP A 283 -9.52 20.41 -8.84
C ASP A 283 -10.41 21.67 -8.79
N GLN A 284 -11.73 21.52 -8.64
CA GLN A 284 -12.66 22.65 -8.61
C GLN A 284 -12.52 23.48 -7.32
N GLU A 285 -12.35 22.83 -6.17
CA GLU A 285 -12.07 23.47 -4.88
C GLU A 285 -10.72 24.17 -4.90
N ALA A 286 -9.70 23.55 -5.50
CA ALA A 286 -8.39 24.16 -5.66
C ALA A 286 -8.44 25.47 -6.48
N MET A 287 -9.24 25.51 -7.56
CA MET A 287 -9.41 26.74 -8.34
C MET A 287 -10.19 27.82 -7.57
N LYS A 288 -11.25 27.44 -6.84
CA LYS A 288 -11.99 28.37 -5.97
C LYS A 288 -11.13 28.93 -4.84
N LEU A 289 -10.17 28.17 -4.33
CA LEU A 289 -9.25 28.62 -3.31
C LEU A 289 -8.37 29.77 -3.81
N ILE A 290 -7.85 29.71 -5.04
CA ILE A 290 -6.99 30.77 -5.59
C ILE A 290 -7.69 32.13 -5.55
N GLU A 291 -8.98 32.17 -5.86
CA GLU A 291 -9.80 33.38 -5.75
C GLU A 291 -9.97 33.84 -4.29
N LYS A 292 -10.19 32.92 -3.35
CA LYS A 292 -10.30 33.22 -1.91
C LYS A 292 -9.00 33.69 -1.28
N LEU A 293 -7.85 33.38 -1.88
CA LEU A 293 -6.54 33.85 -1.41
C LEU A 293 -6.28 35.31 -1.78
N LYS A 294 -7.09 35.93 -2.64
CA LYS A 294 -6.98 37.35 -2.94
C LYS A 294 -7.30 38.17 -1.68
N GLY A 295 -6.31 38.89 -1.16
CA GLY A 295 -6.50 39.82 -0.05
C GLY A 295 -6.45 39.21 1.35
N VAL A 296 -6.12 37.92 1.50
CA VAL A 296 -5.84 37.36 2.83
C VAL A 296 -4.45 37.81 3.30
N SER A 297 -4.36 38.24 4.56
CA SER A 297 -3.08 38.60 5.19
C SER A 297 -2.34 37.38 5.72
N SER A 298 -3.03 36.26 5.96
CA SER A 298 -2.40 35.03 6.45
C SER A 298 -3.00 33.79 5.79
N VAL A 299 -2.15 32.79 5.58
CA VAL A 299 -2.54 31.49 5.04
C VAL A 299 -2.07 30.38 5.95
N GLN A 300 -3.00 29.52 6.34
CA GLN A 300 -2.75 28.26 7.01
C GLN A 300 -2.79 27.13 5.98
N VAL A 301 -1.78 26.28 5.98
CA VAL A 301 -1.66 25.14 5.08
C VAL A 301 -1.46 23.88 5.90
N GLU A 302 -2.34 22.90 5.72
CA GLU A 302 -2.16 21.57 6.28
C GLU A 302 -1.43 20.69 5.27
N ILE A 303 -0.36 20.08 5.73
CA ILE A 303 0.47 19.18 4.95
C ILE A 303 0.61 17.83 5.65
N VAL A 304 0.81 16.78 4.88
CA VAL A 304 1.30 15.50 5.37
C VAL A 304 2.77 15.40 5.01
N ARG A 305 3.63 15.45 6.03
CA ARG A 305 5.07 15.31 5.91
C ARG A 305 5.50 14.00 6.55
N ASN A 306 6.11 13.12 5.76
CA ASN A 306 6.53 11.79 6.22
C ASN A 306 5.38 11.01 6.90
N GLY A 307 4.17 11.11 6.35
CA GLY A 307 2.97 10.44 6.88
C GLY A 307 2.32 11.10 8.10
N LYS A 308 2.85 12.22 8.61
CA LYS A 308 2.27 12.94 9.75
C LYS A 308 1.65 14.27 9.32
N PRO A 309 0.44 14.61 9.80
CA PRO A 309 -0.13 15.93 9.56
C PRO A 309 0.71 17.00 10.26
N GLN A 310 0.93 18.10 9.58
CA GLN A 310 1.60 19.31 10.08
C GLN A 310 0.86 20.53 9.53
N THR A 311 0.83 21.59 10.31
CA THR A 311 0.26 22.87 9.90
C THR A 311 1.38 23.87 9.70
N LEU A 312 1.39 24.56 8.57
CA LEU A 312 2.28 25.67 8.27
C LEU A 312 1.46 26.97 8.21
N ASN A 313 1.95 28.00 8.88
CA ASN A 313 1.31 29.32 8.86
C ASN A 313 2.23 30.31 8.13
N PHE A 314 1.65 31.07 7.23
CA PHE A 314 2.29 32.09 6.42
C PHE A 314 1.59 33.42 6.65
N ASP A 315 2.37 34.47 6.87
CA ASP A 315 1.88 35.84 7.03
C ASP A 315 2.43 36.71 5.91
N PHE A 316 1.57 37.50 5.31
CA PHE A 316 1.85 38.38 4.19
C PHE A 316 1.86 39.85 4.59
N ASN A 317 1.71 40.16 5.89
CA ASN A 317 1.85 41.52 6.43
C ASN A 317 3.29 41.93 6.71
#